data_AF-A0A9P6EHY3-F1
#
_entry.id   AF-A0A9P6EHY3-F1
#
_cell.length_a   1.000
_cell.length_b   1.000
_cell.length_c   1.000
_cell.angle_alpha   90.00
_cell.angle_beta   90.00
_cell.angle_gamma   90.00
#
_symmetry.space_group_name_H-M   'P 1'
#
loop_
_entity.id
_entity.type
_entity.pdbx_description
1 polymer ?
#
loop_
_entity_poly.entity_id
_entity_poly.type
_entity_poly.pdbx_seq_one_letter_code
_entity_poly.pdbx_strand_id
1 'polypeptide(L)'
;MPFAVAPALLFGLGARIFLDKIKSSDGSFLKDFILIGVWQGVALHYAARASGISGLGIFVAFAISVKVFIEFNLAPDVIRVVTTFIGVALGLVGTEGLSQQFDSPHIASPERKRRKTVAPKPPPRQQERRHQKIIPFHSSTEGASVVTSGFSEHTLATNSFHLSDITSVNSTSERPSGSSLLTPTEREVHILRTRAALADSERRRLKEERKWAISAGNMARASQLKWEVKRFTALMETFNREADSRSAETSSPSSSSKHSRASPRVSAQKPITSAMKDRSRKDATPHGQTTQPLRRVSYSKQPGYRGANG
;
A
#
# COMPACT_ATOMS: atom_id res chain seq x y z
N MET A 1 -8.28 -5.71 24.90
CA MET A 1 -9.42 -6.41 24.28
C MET A 1 -9.69 -5.69 22.97
N PRO A 2 -9.54 -6.31 21.79
CA PRO A 2 -9.91 -5.66 20.53
C PRO A 2 -11.40 -5.29 20.61
N PHE A 3 -11.72 -4.01 20.42
CA PHE A 3 -13.10 -3.59 20.37
C PHE A 3 -13.75 -4.21 19.14
N ALA A 4 -14.75 -5.06 19.35
CA ALA A 4 -15.51 -5.61 18.25
C ALA A 4 -16.29 -4.46 17.58
N VAL A 5 -15.86 -4.06 16.38
CA VAL A 5 -16.52 -3.02 15.58
C VAL A 5 -17.96 -3.42 15.21
N ALA A 6 -18.20 -4.73 15.10
CA ALA A 6 -19.48 -5.31 14.70
C ALA A 6 -20.68 -4.93 15.60
N PRO A 7 -20.64 -5.06 16.95
CA PRO A 7 -21.75 -4.64 17.80
C PRO A 7 -22.01 -3.12 17.73
N ALA A 8 -20.97 -2.30 17.60
CA ALA A 8 -21.15 -0.85 17.45
C ALA A 8 -21.89 -0.49 16.15
N LEU A 9 -21.54 -1.16 15.04
CA LEU A 9 -22.25 -1.01 13.76
C LEU A 9 -23.69 -1.52 13.84
N LEU A 10 -23.93 -2.66 14.50
CA LEU A 10 -25.27 -3.24 14.62
C LEU A 10 -26.22 -2.33 15.41
N PHE A 11 -25.75 -1.77 16.53
CA PHE A 11 -26.52 -0.80 17.32
C PHE A 11 -26.72 0.53 16.59
N GLY A 12 -25.66 1.09 15.99
CA GLY A 12 -25.74 2.35 15.26
C GLY A 12 -26.67 2.29 14.05
N LEU A 13 -26.57 1.21 13.26
CA LEU A 13 -27.41 1.00 12.09
C LEU A 13 -28.86 0.67 12.49
N GLY A 14 -29.06 -0.15 13.53
CA GLY A 14 -30.39 -0.46 14.06
C GLY A 14 -31.12 0.78 14.59
N ALA A 15 -30.42 1.63 15.34
CA ALA A 15 -30.97 2.91 15.82
C ALA A 15 -31.33 3.84 14.65
N ARG A 16 -30.49 3.91 13.60
CA ARG A 16 -30.77 4.71 12.41
C ARG A 16 -32.01 4.22 11.67
N ILE A 17 -32.16 2.91 11.48
CA ILE A 17 -33.34 2.29 10.85
C ILE A 17 -34.61 2.63 11.63
N PHE A 18 -34.56 2.47 12.96
CA PHE A 18 -35.69 2.77 13.83
C PHE A 18 -36.10 4.25 13.72
N LEU A 19 -35.13 5.15 13.65
CA LEU A 19 -35.38 6.58 13.50
C LEU A 19 -35.91 6.94 12.10
N ASP A 20 -35.46 6.26 11.05
CA ASP A 20 -35.94 6.43 9.67
C ASP A 20 -37.38 5.93 9.50
N LYS A 21 -37.72 4.82 10.18
CA LYS A 21 -39.10 4.27 10.27
C LYS A 21 -40.07 5.23 10.95
N ILE A 22 -39.63 5.95 11.98
CA ILE A 22 -40.47 6.92 12.70
C ILE A 22 -40.68 8.20 11.86
N LYS A 23 -39.70 8.58 11.03
CA LYS A 23 -39.71 9.86 10.29
C LYS A 23 -40.24 9.76 8.85
N SER A 24 -40.13 8.61 8.21
CA SER A 24 -40.60 8.46 6.83
C SER A 24 -42.09 8.15 6.82
N SER A 25 -42.93 9.16 6.61
CA SER A 25 -44.37 8.94 6.55
C SER A 25 -44.82 8.38 5.20
N ASP A 26 -44.23 8.74 4.06
CA ASP A 26 -44.71 8.24 2.75
C ASP A 26 -43.60 8.24 1.68
N GLY A 27 -43.32 7.07 1.09
CA GLY A 27 -42.77 6.99 -0.27
C GLY A 27 -41.36 6.39 -0.50
N SER A 28 -40.65 5.85 0.49
CA SER A 28 -39.30 5.28 0.29
C SER A 28 -39.21 3.76 0.49
N PHE A 29 -40.06 2.99 -0.18
CA PHE A 29 -40.09 1.53 -0.07
C PHE A 29 -38.73 0.86 -0.37
N LEU A 30 -38.03 1.28 -1.44
CA LEU A 30 -36.80 0.60 -1.87
C LEU A 30 -35.64 0.79 -0.88
N LYS A 31 -35.49 2.00 -0.34
CA LYS A 31 -34.43 2.35 0.62
C LYS A 31 -34.57 1.53 1.90
N ASP A 32 -35.80 1.38 2.37
CA ASP A 32 -36.12 0.60 3.56
C ASP A 32 -35.70 -0.86 3.41
N PHE A 33 -36.00 -1.49 2.26
CA PHE A 33 -35.63 -2.89 2.00
C PHE A 33 -34.11 -3.09 1.93
N ILE A 34 -33.40 -2.18 1.28
CA ILE A 34 -31.93 -2.23 1.22
C ILE A 34 -31.35 -2.09 2.64
N LEU A 35 -31.84 -1.12 3.42
CA LEU A 35 -31.33 -0.84 4.76
C LEU A 35 -31.60 -1.99 5.74
N ILE A 36 -32.79 -2.60 5.67
CA ILE A 36 -33.14 -3.82 6.41
C ILE A 36 -32.21 -4.97 6.00
N GLY A 37 -31.98 -5.15 4.69
CA GLY A 37 -31.06 -6.16 4.18
C GLY A 37 -29.63 -5.97 4.71
N VAL A 38 -29.11 -4.73 4.67
CA VAL A 38 -27.77 -4.40 5.21
C VAL A 38 -27.69 -4.76 6.69
N TRP A 39 -28.71 -4.41 7.48
CA TRP A 39 -28.75 -4.78 8.90
C TRP A 39 -28.76 -6.29 9.13
N GLN A 40 -29.54 -7.04 8.35
CA GLN A 40 -29.55 -8.50 8.39
C GLN A 40 -28.18 -9.10 8.00
N GLY A 41 -27.52 -8.53 6.99
CA GLY A 41 -26.16 -8.94 6.58
C GLY A 41 -25.11 -8.71 7.67
N VAL A 42 -25.17 -7.56 8.36
CA VAL A 42 -24.29 -7.26 9.51
C VAL A 42 -24.57 -8.22 10.67
N ALA A 43 -25.84 -8.47 10.98
CA ALA A 43 -26.23 -9.41 12.03
C ALA A 43 -25.77 -10.84 11.73
N LEU A 44 -25.87 -11.27 10.47
CA LEU A 44 -25.39 -12.58 10.02
C LEU A 44 -23.87 -12.68 10.10
N HIS A 45 -23.12 -11.65 9.70
CA HIS A 45 -21.65 -11.62 9.85
C HIS A 45 -21.25 -11.75 11.32
N TYR A 46 -21.90 -10.98 12.20
CA TYR A 46 -21.65 -11.03 13.63
C TYR A 46 -21.96 -12.41 14.21
N ALA A 47 -23.11 -12.99 13.87
CA ALA A 47 -23.49 -14.33 14.31
C ALA A 47 -22.50 -15.39 13.80
N ALA A 48 -22.04 -15.29 12.54
CA ALA A 48 -21.05 -16.18 11.97
C ALA A 48 -19.70 -16.09 12.72
N ARG A 49 -19.20 -14.87 12.98
CA ARG A 49 -17.98 -14.65 13.78
C ARG A 49 -18.12 -15.12 15.23
N ALA A 50 -19.27 -14.89 15.86
CA ALA A 50 -19.53 -15.33 17.23
C ALA A 50 -19.71 -16.86 17.33
N SER A 51 -20.12 -17.51 16.24
CA SER A 51 -20.50 -18.92 16.22
C SER A 51 -19.34 -19.93 16.21
N GLY A 52 -18.10 -19.49 16.51
CA GLY A 52 -16.91 -20.36 16.54
C GLY A 52 -17.08 -21.68 17.31
N ILE A 53 -18.07 -21.78 18.21
CA ILE A 53 -18.44 -23.01 18.96
C ILE A 53 -19.96 -23.35 18.95
N SER A 54 -20.88 -22.44 18.63
CA SER A 54 -22.33 -22.61 18.95
C SER A 54 -23.31 -22.70 17.78
N GLY A 55 -22.87 -22.72 16.51
CA GLY A 55 -23.79 -22.89 15.37
C GLY A 55 -24.83 -21.77 15.16
N LEU A 56 -24.77 -20.70 15.95
CA LEU A 56 -25.67 -19.53 15.92
C LEU A 56 -25.81 -18.91 14.52
N GLY A 57 -24.72 -18.87 13.75
CA GLY A 57 -24.75 -18.37 12.37
C GLY A 57 -25.71 -19.15 11.47
N ILE A 58 -25.83 -20.47 11.66
CA ILE A 58 -26.73 -21.33 10.87
C ILE A 58 -28.19 -21.00 11.19
N PHE A 59 -28.53 -20.82 12.46
CA PHE A 59 -29.89 -20.44 12.87
C PHE A 59 -30.29 -19.07 12.32
N VAL A 60 -29.36 -18.09 12.35
CA VAL A 60 -29.62 -16.76 11.79
C VAL A 60 -29.77 -16.81 10.26
N ALA A 61 -28.90 -17.55 9.56
CA ALA A 61 -29.01 -17.74 8.11
C ALA A 61 -30.33 -18.43 7.73
N PHE A 62 -30.74 -19.44 8.50
CA PHE A 62 -32.00 -20.14 8.30
C PHE A 62 -33.19 -19.20 8.53
N ALA A 63 -33.19 -18.40 9.60
CA ALA A 63 -34.25 -17.44 9.88
C ALA A 63 -34.38 -16.38 8.77
N ILE A 64 -33.26 -15.89 8.22
CA ILE A 64 -33.26 -14.97 7.08
C ILE A 64 -33.84 -15.66 5.84
N SER A 65 -33.43 -16.90 5.56
CA SER A 65 -33.90 -17.67 4.41
C SER A 65 -35.41 -17.95 4.48
N VAL A 66 -35.91 -18.37 5.65
CA VAL A 66 -37.34 -18.58 5.89
C VAL A 66 -38.12 -17.28 5.73
N LYS A 67 -37.62 -16.16 6.27
CA LYS A 67 -38.26 -14.85 6.10
C LYS A 67 -38.38 -14.46 4.63
N VAL A 68 -37.30 -14.55 3.86
CA VAL A 68 -37.30 -14.23 2.42
C VAL A 68 -38.23 -15.16 1.65
N PHE A 69 -38.29 -16.45 2.03
CA PHE A 69 -39.21 -17.41 1.43
C PHE A 69 -40.67 -17.03 1.72
N ILE A 70 -41.01 -16.66 2.96
CA ILE A 70 -42.35 -16.20 3.33
C ILE A 70 -42.72 -14.93 2.56
N GLU A 71 -41.80 -13.95 2.48
CA GLU A 71 -42.04 -12.71 1.73
C GLU A 71 -42.27 -12.98 0.25
N PHE A 72 -41.48 -13.89 -0.36
CA PHE A 72 -41.64 -14.29 -1.75
C PHE A 72 -42.99 -14.98 -2.02
N ASN A 73 -43.47 -15.81 -1.10
CA ASN A 73 -44.74 -16.53 -1.26
C ASN A 73 -45.98 -15.65 -0.96
N LEU A 74 -45.92 -14.74 0.01
CA LEU A 74 -47.06 -13.86 0.35
C LEU A 74 -47.27 -12.73 -0.65
N ALA A 75 -46.18 -12.16 -1.16
CA ALA A 75 -46.22 -11.08 -2.13
C ALA A 75 -45.05 -11.27 -3.11
N PRO A 76 -45.29 -11.79 -4.33
CA PRO A 76 -44.26 -12.10 -5.32
C PRO A 76 -43.68 -10.82 -5.97
N ASP A 77 -43.32 -9.85 -5.14
CA ASP A 77 -42.58 -8.67 -5.54
C ASP A 77 -41.10 -9.01 -5.60
N VAL A 78 -40.69 -9.47 -6.78
CA VAL A 78 -39.31 -9.86 -7.08
C VAL A 78 -38.33 -8.73 -6.76
N ILE A 79 -38.74 -7.47 -6.91
CA ILE A 79 -37.88 -6.30 -6.65
C ILE A 79 -37.55 -6.22 -5.15
N ARG A 80 -38.50 -6.50 -4.25
CA ARG A 80 -38.25 -6.54 -2.80
C ARG A 80 -37.28 -7.64 -2.42
N VAL A 81 -37.45 -8.83 -2.99
CA VAL A 81 -36.57 -9.96 -2.72
C VAL A 81 -35.15 -9.68 -3.23
N VAL A 82 -35.01 -9.18 -4.45
CA VAL A 82 -33.70 -8.84 -5.01
C VAL A 82 -33.03 -7.72 -4.21
N THR A 83 -33.76 -6.68 -3.82
CA THR A 83 -33.18 -5.57 -3.04
C THR A 83 -32.80 -5.96 -1.62
N THR A 84 -33.56 -6.83 -0.95
CA THR A 84 -33.17 -7.38 0.35
C THR A 84 -31.91 -8.26 0.23
N PHE A 85 -31.82 -9.12 -0.79
CA PHE A 85 -30.61 -9.91 -1.05
C PHE A 85 -29.38 -9.02 -1.32
N ILE A 86 -29.52 -7.98 -2.14
CA ILE A 86 -28.45 -7.00 -2.40
C ILE A 86 -28.04 -6.32 -1.08
N GLY A 87 -29.01 -5.91 -0.26
CA GLY A 87 -28.75 -5.34 1.06
C GLY A 87 -27.95 -6.30 1.95
N VAL A 88 -28.36 -7.57 2.04
CA VAL A 88 -27.66 -8.60 2.84
C VAL A 88 -26.22 -8.80 2.35
N ALA A 89 -26.02 -8.89 1.03
CA ALA A 89 -24.69 -9.03 0.44
C ALA A 89 -23.81 -7.80 0.73
N LEU A 90 -24.35 -6.59 0.59
CA LEU A 90 -23.66 -5.34 0.93
C LEU A 90 -23.30 -5.28 2.42
N GLY A 91 -24.20 -5.70 3.30
CA GLY A 91 -23.95 -5.78 4.74
C GLY A 91 -22.80 -6.74 5.07
N LEU A 92 -22.76 -7.92 4.45
CA LEU A 92 -21.69 -8.90 4.63
C LEU A 92 -20.33 -8.38 4.12
N VAL A 93 -20.28 -7.93 2.85
CA VAL A 93 -19.03 -7.46 2.22
C VAL A 93 -18.53 -6.18 2.91
N GLY A 94 -19.43 -5.27 3.23
CA GLY A 94 -19.11 -4.03 3.94
C GLY A 94 -18.55 -4.30 5.34
N THR A 95 -19.16 -5.21 6.09
CA THR A 95 -18.66 -5.56 7.44
C THR A 95 -17.29 -6.25 7.36
N GLU A 96 -17.07 -7.10 6.36
CA GLU A 96 -15.77 -7.75 6.16
C GLU A 96 -14.68 -6.76 5.73
N GLY A 97 -14.99 -5.84 4.81
CA GLY A 97 -14.06 -4.78 4.40
C GLY A 97 -13.71 -3.83 5.54
N LEU A 98 -14.70 -3.42 6.34
CA LEU A 98 -14.48 -2.59 7.53
C LEU A 98 -13.70 -3.37 8.60
N SER A 99 -14.03 -4.64 8.86
CA SER A 99 -13.25 -5.49 9.77
C SER A 99 -11.81 -5.58 9.30
N GLN A 100 -11.55 -5.78 8.01
CA GLN A 100 -10.18 -5.79 7.50
C GLN A 100 -9.48 -4.45 7.66
N GLN A 101 -10.17 -3.32 7.42
CA GLN A 101 -9.54 -2.01 7.53
C GLN A 101 -9.26 -1.59 8.99
N PHE A 102 -10.14 -1.93 9.93
CA PHE A 102 -9.99 -1.61 11.35
C PHE A 102 -9.20 -2.67 12.13
N ASP A 103 -9.32 -3.96 11.78
CA ASP A 103 -8.54 -5.04 12.41
C ASP A 103 -7.16 -5.21 11.76
N SER A 104 -6.85 -4.58 10.62
CA SER A 104 -5.50 -4.60 10.06
C SER A 104 -4.57 -3.86 11.03
N PRO A 105 -3.73 -4.60 11.79
CA PRO A 105 -2.91 -4.00 12.84
C PRO A 105 -1.69 -3.39 12.16
N HIS A 106 -1.86 -2.28 11.46
CA HIS A 106 -0.81 -1.74 10.60
C HIS A 106 0.40 -1.20 11.40
N ILE A 107 0.37 -1.08 12.73
CA ILE A 107 1.55 -0.69 13.52
C ILE A 107 1.59 -1.37 14.89
N ALA A 108 1.31 -2.68 14.96
CA ALA A 108 1.85 -3.46 16.08
C ALA A 108 3.25 -3.94 15.65
N SER A 109 4.26 -3.10 15.92
CA SER A 109 5.66 -3.50 15.88
C SER A 109 5.81 -4.91 16.48
N PRO A 110 6.51 -5.86 15.83
CA PRO A 110 6.84 -7.15 16.42
C PRO A 110 7.93 -6.99 17.50
N GLU A 111 7.76 -6.03 18.41
CA GLU A 111 8.63 -5.83 19.56
C GLU A 111 8.13 -6.72 20.70
N ARG A 112 8.94 -7.71 21.07
CA ARG A 112 8.89 -8.40 22.37
C ARG A 112 7.59 -9.15 22.72
N LYS A 113 7.32 -10.24 22.01
CA LYS A 113 6.97 -11.48 22.72
C LYS A 113 8.14 -12.46 22.64
N ARG A 114 9.27 -11.99 23.19
CA ARG A 114 10.39 -12.83 23.62
C ARG A 114 9.80 -13.78 24.65
N ARG A 115 9.35 -14.94 24.19
CA ARG A 115 9.02 -16.09 25.04
C ARG A 115 10.16 -16.21 26.04
N LYS A 116 9.84 -15.97 27.31
CA LYS A 116 10.62 -16.40 28.45
C LYS A 116 10.54 -17.93 28.44
N THR A 117 11.23 -18.57 27.50
CA THR A 117 11.63 -19.96 27.65
C THR A 117 12.60 -19.98 28.80
N VAL A 118 12.10 -20.38 29.96
CA VAL A 118 12.89 -20.85 31.08
C VAL A 118 13.74 -22.01 30.53
N ALA A 119 14.98 -21.71 30.16
CA ALA A 119 15.96 -22.71 29.81
C ALA A 119 16.45 -23.37 31.11
N PRO A 120 16.55 -24.70 31.16
CA PRO A 120 17.08 -25.39 32.33
C PRO A 120 18.58 -25.07 32.49
N LYS A 121 18.94 -24.83 33.74
CA LYS A 121 20.29 -24.54 34.26
C LYS A 121 21.32 -25.57 33.75
N PRO A 122 22.35 -25.19 32.98
CA PRO A 122 23.47 -26.08 32.68
C PRO A 122 24.46 -26.12 33.87
N PRO A 123 25.12 -27.27 34.14
CA PRO A 123 26.08 -27.41 35.22
C PRO A 123 27.40 -26.65 34.94
N PRO A 124 28.16 -26.29 36.00
CA PRO A 124 29.35 -25.45 35.87
C PRO A 124 30.53 -26.30 35.41
N ARG A 125 31.09 -25.99 34.23
CA ARG A 125 32.46 -26.43 33.89
C ARG A 125 33.22 -25.29 33.20
N GLN A 126 34.18 -24.78 33.97
CA GLN A 126 35.52 -24.36 33.55
C GLN A 126 35.61 -23.55 32.24
N GLN A 127 35.46 -22.25 32.42
CA GLN A 127 36.53 -21.28 32.19
C GLN A 127 37.78 -21.85 31.49
N GLU A 128 37.86 -21.67 30.17
CA GLU A 128 39.15 -21.43 29.54
C GLU A 128 39.04 -20.37 28.43
N ARG A 129 39.99 -19.46 28.55
CA ARG A 129 40.14 -18.18 27.87
C ARG A 129 40.31 -18.39 26.36
N ARG A 130 39.69 -17.54 25.55
CA ARG A 130 40.37 -16.81 24.44
C ARG A 130 39.40 -15.89 23.68
N HIS A 131 39.60 -14.59 23.92
CA HIS A 131 39.51 -13.48 22.98
C HIS A 131 38.43 -13.53 21.89
N GLN A 132 37.26 -12.96 22.18
CA GLN A 132 36.50 -12.23 21.17
C GLN A 132 36.33 -10.79 21.61
N LYS A 133 37.06 -9.92 20.90
CA LYS A 133 37.01 -8.47 20.99
C LYS A 133 35.62 -8.03 20.52
N ILE A 134 34.69 -7.90 21.45
CA ILE A 134 33.40 -7.23 21.24
C ILE A 134 33.75 -5.75 21.02
N ILE A 135 33.51 -5.24 19.82
CA ILE A 135 33.50 -3.80 19.55
C ILE A 135 32.10 -3.32 19.95
N PRO A 136 31.95 -2.59 21.06
CA PRO A 136 30.67 -1.97 21.39
C PRO A 136 30.44 -0.82 20.39
N PHE A 137 29.45 -0.99 19.51
CA PHE A 137 28.86 0.16 18.85
C PHE A 137 28.04 0.92 19.90
N HIS A 138 28.68 1.88 20.56
CA HIS A 138 27.96 2.97 21.20
C HIS A 138 27.22 3.72 20.09
N SER A 139 25.90 3.58 20.02
CA SER A 139 25.03 4.54 19.36
C SER A 139 25.06 5.83 20.18
N SER A 140 26.12 6.62 20.02
CA SER A 140 26.18 8.00 20.46
C SER A 140 25.29 8.81 19.53
N THR A 141 24.03 8.98 19.91
CA THR A 141 23.20 10.09 19.45
C THR A 141 23.14 11.10 20.59
N GLU A 142 24.27 11.74 20.86
CA GLU A 142 24.38 12.89 21.73
C GLU A 142 25.12 13.97 20.94
N GLY A 143 24.47 15.12 20.73
CA GLY A 143 25.16 16.35 20.31
C GLY A 143 25.19 16.68 18.82
N ALA A 144 24.05 17.11 18.27
CA ALA A 144 24.04 18.16 17.23
C ALA A 144 22.74 18.97 17.34
N SER A 145 22.57 19.61 18.49
CA SER A 145 21.65 20.72 18.69
C SER A 145 22.19 21.93 17.91
N VAL A 146 21.86 22.02 16.62
CA VAL A 146 21.90 23.29 15.91
C VAL A 146 20.66 24.07 16.32
N VAL A 147 20.91 25.11 17.12
CA VAL A 147 19.94 26.10 17.52
C VAL A 147 19.59 26.93 16.27
N THR A 148 18.52 26.56 15.57
CA THR A 148 17.79 27.51 14.72
C THR A 148 16.79 28.24 15.60
N SER A 149 17.27 29.35 16.16
CA SER A 149 16.47 30.33 16.87
C SER A 149 15.45 30.95 15.91
N GLY A 150 14.18 30.85 16.29
CA GLY A 150 13.18 31.90 16.06
C GLY A 150 12.71 32.13 14.63
N PHE A 151 11.65 31.44 14.24
CA PHE A 151 10.46 32.13 13.72
C PHE A 151 9.22 31.40 14.20
N SER A 152 8.43 32.09 15.01
CA SER A 152 7.11 31.67 15.45
C SER A 152 6.17 31.50 14.25
N GLU A 153 5.18 30.63 14.43
CA GLU A 153 3.75 30.96 14.35
C GLU A 153 2.91 29.89 13.61
N HIS A 154 2.04 29.25 14.40
CA HIS A 154 0.83 28.51 14.03
C HIS A 154 0.81 27.74 12.69
N THR A 155 0.98 26.41 12.74
CA THR A 155 0.21 25.56 11.83
C THR A 155 -0.17 24.24 12.48
N LEU A 156 -1.48 24.03 12.52
CA LEU A 156 -2.17 22.91 13.11
C LEU A 156 -1.73 21.59 12.49
N ALA A 157 -1.51 20.63 13.38
CA ALA A 157 -1.43 19.22 13.08
C ALA A 157 -2.69 18.75 12.33
N THR A 158 -2.60 18.68 11.00
CA THR A 158 -3.49 17.85 10.17
C THR A 158 -2.63 16.78 9.53
N ASN A 159 -2.38 15.74 10.32
CA ASN A 159 -1.74 14.51 9.91
C ASN A 159 -2.77 13.66 9.15
N SER A 160 -3.24 14.16 8.00
CA SER A 160 -4.05 13.38 7.08
C SER A 160 -3.12 12.68 6.10
N PHE A 161 -3.02 11.36 6.23
CA PHE A 161 -2.52 10.45 5.19
C PHE A 161 -3.47 10.45 3.99
N HIS A 162 -3.72 11.61 3.40
CA HIS A 162 -4.04 11.65 1.99
C HIS A 162 -2.76 11.23 1.27
N LEU A 163 -2.85 10.17 0.46
CA LEU A 163 -2.01 10.02 -0.72
C LEU A 163 -2.20 11.31 -1.51
N SER A 164 -1.40 12.33 -1.19
CA SER A 164 -1.32 13.55 -1.95
C SER A 164 -1.01 13.11 -3.36
N ASP A 165 -1.97 13.32 -4.25
CA ASP A 165 -1.87 12.98 -5.65
C ASP A 165 -0.52 13.51 -6.14
N ILE A 166 0.39 12.61 -6.50
CA ILE A 166 1.79 12.94 -6.83
C ILE A 166 1.84 13.86 -8.07
N THR A 167 0.71 14.01 -8.76
CA THR A 167 0.51 14.95 -9.86
C THR A 167 0.13 16.36 -9.41
N SER A 168 -0.36 16.56 -8.17
CA SER A 168 -0.82 17.86 -7.67
C SER A 168 0.29 18.70 -7.02
N VAL A 169 1.51 18.67 -7.58
CA VAL A 169 2.51 19.71 -7.34
C VAL A 169 2.11 20.92 -8.19
N ASN A 170 0.94 21.48 -7.87
CA ASN A 170 0.39 22.65 -8.55
C ASN A 170 1.07 23.88 -7.95
N SER A 171 1.88 24.50 -8.80
CA SER A 171 2.76 25.67 -8.69
C SER A 171 2.25 26.96 -8.02
N THR A 172 1.61 26.94 -6.85
CA THR A 172 1.18 28.20 -6.19
C THR A 172 1.47 28.31 -4.69
N SER A 173 2.16 27.34 -4.08
CA SER A 173 2.69 27.54 -2.73
C SER A 173 3.89 28.49 -2.81
N GLU A 174 3.64 29.78 -2.65
CA GLU A 174 4.62 30.79 -2.27
C GLU A 174 5.32 30.32 -0.99
N ARG A 175 6.40 29.55 -1.13
CA ARG A 175 7.35 29.38 -0.04
C ARG A 175 8.24 30.61 -0.02
N PRO A 176 8.18 31.45 1.03
CA PRO A 176 9.06 32.58 1.16
C PRO A 176 10.47 32.07 1.50
N SER A 177 11.47 32.76 0.94
CA SER A 177 12.91 32.65 1.26
C SER A 177 13.74 31.72 0.37
N GLY A 178 14.12 32.21 -0.82
CA GLY A 178 15.33 31.75 -1.52
C GLY A 178 15.21 31.56 -3.04
N SER A 179 14.03 31.20 -3.56
CA SER A 179 13.84 30.88 -4.98
C SER A 179 13.49 32.07 -5.88
N SER A 180 13.36 33.28 -5.34
CA SER A 180 12.98 34.46 -6.14
C SER A 180 14.09 34.95 -7.07
N LEU A 181 15.34 34.55 -6.82
CA LEU A 181 16.50 34.91 -7.66
C LEU A 181 16.69 34.00 -8.88
N LEU A 182 15.96 32.88 -8.96
CA LEU A 182 16.05 31.98 -10.11
C LEU A 182 15.27 32.55 -11.29
N THR A 183 15.92 32.53 -12.46
CA THR A 183 15.25 32.81 -13.72
C THR A 183 14.07 31.85 -13.92
N PRO A 184 13.00 32.24 -14.64
CA PRO A 184 11.84 31.37 -14.83
C PRO A 184 12.19 29.97 -15.35
N THR A 185 13.17 29.85 -16.26
CA THR A 185 13.63 28.57 -16.80
C THR A 185 14.41 27.74 -15.77
N GLU A 186 15.24 28.36 -14.94
CA GLU A 186 15.92 27.68 -13.82
C GLU A 186 14.92 27.16 -12.78
N ARG A 187 13.80 27.88 -12.54
CA ARG A 187 12.73 27.38 -11.67
C ARG A 187 12.10 26.11 -12.23
N GLU A 188 11.84 26.05 -13.54
CA GLU A 188 11.31 24.85 -14.19
C GLU A 188 12.27 23.67 -14.05
N VAL A 189 13.57 23.88 -14.30
CA VAL A 189 14.61 22.85 -14.10
C VAL A 189 14.63 22.38 -12.65
N HIS A 190 14.55 23.30 -11.68
CA HIS A 190 14.52 22.94 -10.27
C HIS A 190 13.26 22.12 -9.91
N ILE A 191 12.09 22.49 -10.44
CA ILE A 191 10.85 21.72 -10.26
C ILE A 191 10.98 20.31 -10.86
N LEU A 192 11.55 20.18 -12.06
CA LEU A 192 11.78 18.87 -12.68
C LEU A 192 12.74 18.00 -11.86
N ARG A 193 13.84 18.57 -11.35
CA ARG A 193 14.79 17.84 -10.48
C ARG A 193 14.18 17.43 -9.15
N THR A 194 13.36 18.29 -8.54
CA THR A 194 12.63 17.93 -7.30
C THR A 194 11.61 16.81 -7.55
N ARG A 195 10.89 16.83 -8.68
CA ARG A 195 10.01 15.72 -9.09
C ARG A 195 10.79 14.43 -9.34
N ALA A 196 11.96 14.51 -9.98
CA ALA A 196 12.83 13.35 -10.17
C ALA A 196 13.31 12.77 -8.83
N ALA A 197 13.71 13.62 -7.88
CA ALA A 197 14.12 13.20 -6.54
C ALA A 197 12.97 12.52 -5.77
N LEU A 198 11.75 13.03 -5.89
CA LEU A 198 10.55 12.41 -5.31
C LEU A 198 10.27 11.04 -5.93
N ALA A 199 10.33 10.93 -7.27
CA ALA A 199 10.16 9.65 -7.93
C ALA A 199 11.21 8.61 -7.48
N ASP A 200 12.45 9.02 -7.21
CA ASP A 200 13.48 8.10 -6.69
C ASP A 200 13.26 7.72 -5.22
N SER A 201 12.74 8.62 -4.37
CA SER A 201 12.39 8.26 -2.99
C SER A 201 11.29 7.20 -2.95
N GLU A 202 10.25 7.35 -3.77
CA GLU A 202 9.19 6.33 -3.91
C GLU A 202 9.73 5.01 -4.44
N ARG A 203 10.59 5.06 -5.46
CA ARG A 203 11.27 3.88 -5.99
C ARG A 203 12.05 3.12 -4.92
N ARG A 204 12.78 3.80 -4.02
CA ARG A 204 13.54 3.17 -2.93
C ARG A 204 12.63 2.51 -1.91
N ARG A 205 11.60 3.22 -1.46
CA ARG A 205 10.57 2.68 -0.57
C ARG A 205 9.94 1.40 -1.13
N LEU A 206 9.51 1.43 -2.39
CA LEU A 206 8.90 0.27 -3.04
C LEU A 206 9.85 -0.92 -3.18
N LYS A 207 11.17 -0.68 -3.34
CA LYS A 207 12.16 -1.77 -3.32
C LYS A 207 12.25 -2.44 -1.95
N GLU A 208 12.12 -1.68 -0.86
CA GLU A 208 12.10 -2.22 0.50
C GLU A 208 10.81 -2.98 0.79
N GLU A 209 9.66 -2.40 0.45
CA GLU A 209 8.36 -3.08 0.56
C GLU A 209 8.34 -4.38 -0.25
N ARG A 210 8.98 -4.40 -1.43
CA ARG A 210 9.11 -5.61 -2.22
C ARG A 210 9.94 -6.69 -1.50
N LYS A 211 11.05 -6.32 -0.86
CA LYS A 211 11.85 -7.26 -0.06
C LYS A 211 11.04 -7.82 1.10
N TRP A 212 10.26 -6.96 1.76
CA TRP A 212 9.37 -7.38 2.84
C TRP A 212 8.30 -8.36 2.35
N ALA A 213 7.65 -8.08 1.22
CA ALA A 213 6.66 -8.98 0.62
C ALA A 213 7.27 -10.35 0.26
N ILE A 214 8.50 -10.38 -0.26
CA ILE A 214 9.24 -11.62 -0.54
C ILE A 214 9.50 -12.39 0.77
N SER A 215 9.97 -11.71 1.81
CA SER A 215 10.24 -12.35 3.12
C SER A 215 8.97 -12.90 3.78
N ALA A 216 7.82 -12.30 3.51
CA ALA A 216 6.51 -12.76 3.98
C ALA A 216 5.93 -13.90 3.12
N GLY A 217 6.60 -14.33 2.05
CA GLY A 217 6.10 -15.36 1.13
C GLY A 217 5.02 -14.88 0.16
N ASN A 218 4.69 -13.58 0.13
CA ASN A 218 3.65 -13.03 -0.75
C ASN A 218 4.23 -12.65 -2.12
N MET A 219 4.34 -13.65 -3.01
CA MET A 219 4.92 -13.47 -4.36
C MET A 219 4.08 -12.59 -5.27
N ALA A 220 2.74 -12.62 -5.13
CA ALA A 220 1.83 -11.79 -5.91
C ALA A 220 2.09 -10.29 -5.65
N ARG A 221 2.12 -9.87 -4.38
CA ARG A 221 2.44 -8.49 -4.00
C ARG A 221 3.85 -8.09 -4.42
N ALA A 222 4.83 -8.98 -4.28
CA ALA A 222 6.20 -8.71 -4.72
C ALA A 222 6.31 -8.49 -6.25
N SER A 223 5.44 -9.13 -7.04
CA SER A 223 5.36 -8.94 -8.49
C SER A 223 4.74 -7.59 -8.85
N GLN A 224 3.69 -7.17 -8.15
CA GLN A 224 3.08 -5.84 -8.32
C GLN A 224 4.09 -4.72 -8.00
N LEU A 225 4.73 -4.79 -6.82
CA LEU A 225 5.73 -3.81 -6.41
C LEU A 225 6.92 -3.75 -7.38
N LYS A 226 7.27 -4.87 -8.04
CA LYS A 226 8.28 -4.87 -9.12
C LYS A 226 7.87 -4.01 -10.31
N TRP A 227 6.60 -4.07 -10.72
CA TRP A 227 6.07 -3.23 -11.80
C TRP A 227 6.06 -1.77 -11.41
N GLU A 228 5.67 -1.45 -10.17
CA GLU A 228 5.68 -0.07 -9.68
C GLU A 228 7.09 0.51 -9.60
N VAL A 229 8.08 -0.26 -9.12
CA VAL A 229 9.50 0.16 -9.13
C VAL A 229 9.97 0.49 -10.55
N LYS A 230 9.58 -0.31 -11.56
CA LYS A 230 9.91 -0.01 -12.96
C LYS A 230 9.26 1.28 -13.44
N ARG A 231 7.98 1.48 -13.14
CA ARG A 231 7.23 2.70 -13.49
C ARG A 231 7.88 3.95 -12.90
N PHE A 232 8.21 3.96 -11.61
CA PHE A 232 8.87 5.10 -10.97
C PHE A 232 10.30 5.31 -11.45
N THR A 233 11.01 4.24 -11.81
CA THR A 233 12.33 4.36 -12.45
C THR A 233 12.22 5.08 -13.79
N ALA A 234 11.25 4.70 -14.63
CA ALA A 234 11.01 5.37 -15.91
C ALA A 234 10.60 6.84 -15.71
N LEU A 235 9.72 7.15 -14.75
CA LEU A 235 9.33 8.53 -14.42
C LEU A 235 10.52 9.41 -13.97
N MET A 236 11.38 8.86 -13.10
CA MET A 236 12.59 9.54 -12.67
C MET A 236 13.51 9.84 -13.86
N GLU A 237 13.72 8.87 -14.75
CA GLU A 237 14.54 9.04 -15.96
C GLU A 237 13.95 10.10 -16.91
N THR A 238 12.63 10.13 -17.11
CA THR A 238 11.97 11.13 -17.95
C THR A 238 12.15 12.54 -17.38
N PHE A 239 11.97 12.74 -16.07
CA PHE A 239 12.14 14.05 -15.45
C PHE A 239 13.60 14.53 -15.47
N ASN A 240 14.57 13.63 -15.28
CA ASN A 240 15.98 13.98 -15.40
C ASN A 240 16.33 14.39 -16.83
N ARG A 241 15.90 13.62 -17.84
CA ARG A 241 16.14 13.94 -19.24
C ARG A 241 15.50 15.29 -19.64
N GLU A 242 14.29 15.55 -19.15
CA GLU A 242 13.60 16.82 -19.39
C GLU A 242 14.34 17.99 -18.72
N ALA A 243 14.75 17.83 -17.45
CA ALA A 243 15.53 18.84 -16.74
C ALA A 243 16.86 19.16 -17.46
N ASP A 244 17.54 18.14 -17.99
CA ASP A 244 18.78 18.30 -18.73
C ASP A 244 18.55 19.04 -20.06
N SER A 245 17.48 18.71 -20.80
CA SER A 245 17.14 19.43 -22.03
C SER A 245 16.83 20.92 -21.78
N ARG A 246 16.08 21.24 -20.71
CA ARG A 246 15.77 22.63 -20.33
C ARG A 246 16.98 23.39 -19.80
N SER A 247 17.88 22.69 -19.10
CA SER A 247 19.17 23.28 -18.67
C SER A 247 20.03 23.63 -19.88
N ALA A 248 20.06 22.76 -20.90
CA ALA A 248 20.81 23.00 -22.13
C ALA A 248 20.30 24.23 -22.90
N GLU A 249 18.97 24.40 -23.00
CA GLU A 249 18.34 25.58 -23.62
C GLU A 249 18.74 26.89 -22.92
N THR A 250 18.85 26.88 -21.59
CA THR A 250 19.27 28.05 -20.82
C THR A 250 20.76 28.35 -20.99
N SER A 251 21.58 27.30 -21.07
CA SER A 251 23.04 27.43 -21.22
C SER A 251 23.51 27.73 -22.65
N SER A 252 22.66 27.50 -23.65
CA SER A 252 22.94 27.88 -25.04
C SER A 252 22.67 29.38 -25.16
N PRO A 253 23.69 30.26 -25.11
CA PRO A 253 23.47 31.69 -25.30
C PRO A 253 22.77 31.81 -26.65
N SER A 254 21.60 32.44 -26.67
CA SER A 254 20.82 32.67 -27.88
C SER A 254 21.73 33.30 -28.94
N SER A 255 22.29 32.47 -29.81
CA SER A 255 22.89 32.88 -31.07
C SER A 255 21.70 33.32 -31.91
N SER A 256 21.33 34.56 -31.65
CA SER A 256 20.34 35.35 -32.34
C SER A 256 20.26 34.89 -33.79
N SER A 257 19.05 34.55 -34.18
CA SER A 257 18.60 34.44 -35.56
C SER A 257 19.00 35.70 -36.34
N LYS A 258 20.23 35.74 -36.85
CA LYS A 258 20.55 36.59 -37.99
C LYS A 258 20.09 35.82 -39.22
N HIS A 259 18.98 36.30 -39.77
CA HIS A 259 18.62 36.25 -41.18
C HIS A 259 19.59 35.50 -42.09
N SER A 260 19.12 34.39 -42.66
CA SER A 260 19.34 34.09 -44.07
C SER A 260 18.15 33.29 -44.57
N ARG A 261 17.10 34.04 -44.90
CA ARG A 261 16.04 33.64 -45.81
C ARG A 261 16.69 33.46 -47.19
N ALA A 262 17.00 32.23 -47.57
CA ALA A 262 17.30 31.87 -48.95
C ALA A 262 16.56 30.57 -49.30
N SER A 263 15.90 30.61 -50.46
CA SER A 263 14.82 29.78 -50.97
C SER A 263 14.98 28.25 -50.94
N PRO A 264 13.85 27.52 -51.05
CA PRO A 264 13.84 26.08 -51.23
C PRO A 264 14.22 25.72 -52.67
N ARG A 265 15.23 24.86 -52.85
CA ARG A 265 15.45 24.16 -54.11
C ARG A 265 15.20 22.68 -53.90
N VAL A 266 14.11 22.25 -54.51
CA VAL A 266 13.75 20.86 -54.80
C VAL A 266 14.92 20.14 -55.44
N SER A 267 15.36 19.05 -54.83
CA SER A 267 16.02 17.96 -55.54
C SER A 267 15.67 16.64 -54.88
N ALA A 268 14.82 15.89 -55.57
CA ALA A 268 14.49 14.51 -55.34
C ALA A 268 15.75 13.62 -55.37
N GLN A 269 15.84 12.70 -54.41
CA GLN A 269 16.65 11.46 -54.39
C GLN A 269 16.48 10.87 -52.98
N LYS A 270 16.30 9.59 -52.70
CA LYS A 270 16.00 8.33 -53.40
C LYS A 270 15.69 7.36 -52.24
N PRO A 271 14.83 6.33 -52.39
CA PRO A 271 14.56 5.40 -51.31
C PRO A 271 15.75 4.44 -51.17
N ILE A 272 16.38 4.41 -49.99
CA ILE A 272 17.35 3.36 -49.65
C ILE A 272 16.79 2.60 -48.45
N THR A 273 16.16 1.48 -48.82
CA THR A 273 16.10 0.26 -48.03
C THR A 273 17.50 -0.08 -47.50
N SER A 274 17.65 -0.27 -46.19
CA SER A 274 18.50 -1.35 -45.66
C SER A 274 18.51 -1.39 -44.14
N ALA A 275 18.55 -2.63 -43.65
CA ALA A 275 19.20 -3.07 -42.42
C ALA A 275 18.44 -2.83 -41.11
N MET A 276 17.43 -3.69 -40.95
CA MET A 276 17.21 -4.48 -39.74
C MET A 276 18.57 -4.99 -39.21
N LYS A 277 19.19 -4.20 -38.32
CA LYS A 277 20.42 -4.55 -37.62
C LYS A 277 20.05 -5.23 -36.31
N ASP A 278 19.99 -6.55 -36.43
CA ASP A 278 20.17 -7.51 -35.37
C ASP A 278 21.25 -7.03 -34.38
N ARG A 279 20.82 -6.58 -33.20
CA ARG A 279 21.67 -6.36 -32.03
C ARG A 279 21.28 -7.40 -30.98
N SER A 280 21.65 -8.63 -31.29
CA SER A 280 22.23 -9.56 -30.31
C SER A 280 23.31 -8.81 -29.52
N ARG A 281 22.91 -8.19 -28.41
CA ARG A 281 23.82 -7.62 -27.41
C ARG A 281 23.89 -8.58 -26.23
N LYS A 282 24.75 -9.56 -26.46
CA LYS A 282 25.40 -10.42 -25.48
C LYS A 282 26.33 -9.54 -24.63
N ASP A 283 25.80 -8.93 -23.58
CA ASP A 283 26.58 -8.41 -22.45
C ASP A 283 26.23 -9.31 -21.26
N ALA A 284 26.96 -10.41 -21.05
CA ALA A 284 28.13 -10.42 -20.17
C ALA A 284 27.79 -9.86 -18.78
N THR A 285 27.07 -10.69 -18.01
CA THR A 285 26.98 -10.56 -16.55
C THR A 285 28.40 -10.57 -15.98
N PRO A 286 28.84 -9.55 -15.21
CA PRO A 286 30.01 -9.69 -14.38
C PRO A 286 29.68 -10.70 -13.29
N HIS A 287 30.43 -11.80 -13.27
CA HIS A 287 30.49 -12.75 -12.17
C HIS A 287 31.00 -12.02 -10.91
N GLY A 288 30.07 -11.43 -10.16
CA GLY A 288 30.28 -11.15 -8.75
C GLY A 288 30.20 -12.47 -7.99
N GLN A 289 31.37 -13.03 -7.66
CA GLN A 289 31.52 -14.13 -6.72
C GLN A 289 30.76 -13.80 -5.44
N THR A 290 29.60 -14.42 -5.25
CA THR A 290 29.03 -14.63 -3.93
C THR A 290 29.20 -16.11 -3.63
N THR A 291 30.30 -16.41 -2.95
CA THR A 291 30.49 -17.61 -2.15
C THR A 291 29.30 -17.76 -1.20
N GLN A 292 28.28 -18.50 -1.62
CA GLN A 292 27.36 -19.12 -0.68
C GLN A 292 27.98 -20.44 -0.23
N PRO A 293 28.19 -20.64 1.09
CA PRO A 293 28.50 -21.97 1.58
C PRO A 293 27.27 -22.86 1.37
N LEU A 294 27.48 -23.99 0.71
CA LEU A 294 26.60 -25.15 0.65
C LEU A 294 26.10 -25.47 2.07
N ARG A 295 24.94 -24.94 2.43
CA ARG A 295 24.24 -25.32 3.65
C ARG A 295 23.56 -26.65 3.36
N ARG A 296 24.30 -27.70 3.72
CA ARG A 296 23.86 -29.09 3.84
C ARG A 296 22.42 -29.13 4.37
N VAL A 297 21.48 -29.49 3.50
CA VAL A 297 20.12 -29.83 3.91
C VAL A 297 20.23 -31.16 4.64
N SER A 298 20.38 -31.09 5.96
CA SER A 298 20.17 -32.24 6.83
C SER A 298 18.69 -32.56 6.81
N TYR A 299 18.32 -33.65 6.13
CA TYR A 299 17.03 -34.29 6.29
C TYR A 299 16.90 -34.72 7.76
N SER A 300 16.15 -33.95 8.56
CA SER A 300 15.73 -34.37 9.88
C SER A 300 14.75 -35.52 9.70
N LYS A 301 15.26 -36.72 9.94
CA LYS A 301 14.56 -37.98 10.18
C LYS A 301 13.24 -37.73 10.94
N GLN A 302 12.11 -37.97 10.30
CA GLN A 302 10.81 -38.01 10.97
C GLN A 302 10.81 -39.13 12.03
N PRO A 303 10.41 -38.89 13.28
CA PRO A 303 10.10 -39.95 14.22
C PRO A 303 8.80 -40.63 13.78
N GLY A 304 8.88 -41.94 13.56
CA GLY A 304 7.76 -42.77 13.13
C GLY A 304 6.60 -42.73 14.12
N TYR A 305 5.40 -42.62 13.57
CA TYR A 305 4.17 -42.96 14.27
C TYR A 305 4.18 -44.46 14.57
N ARG A 306 4.45 -44.80 15.83
CA ARG A 306 4.22 -46.14 16.37
C ARG A 306 2.73 -46.27 16.63
N GLY A 307 2.03 -47.02 15.78
CA GLY A 307 0.69 -47.49 16.06
C GLY A 307 0.67 -48.29 17.36
N ALA A 308 -0.26 -47.95 18.25
CA ALA A 308 -0.67 -48.79 19.34
C ALA A 308 -2.03 -49.37 18.98
N ASN A 309 -2.02 -50.65 18.63
CA ASN A 309 -3.16 -51.54 18.79
C ASN A 309 -3.35 -51.79 20.29
N GLY A 310 -4.60 -51.83 20.72
CA GLY A 310 -5.04 -52.12 22.09
C GLY A 310 -6.47 -51.63 22.27
#